data_AF-A0A1G2DU65-F1
#
_entry.id   AF-A0A1G2DU65-F1
#
_cell.length_a   1.000
_cell.length_b   1.000
_cell.length_c   1.000
_cell.angle_alpha   90.00
_cell.angle_beta   90.00
_cell.angle_gamma   90.00
#
_symmetry.space_group_name_H-M   'P 1'
#
loop_
_entity.id
_entity.type
_entity.pdbx_description
1 polymer ?
#
loop_
_entity_poly.entity_id
_entity_poly.type
_entity_poly.pdbx_seq_one_letter_code
_entity_poly.pdbx_strand_id
1 'polypeptide(L)' 'MSENESAVEARQKREKELLLEKLKEMPIISVACHKAGVARATFYRWKREYREFSHACDEAVREGVEFINDLSE' A
#
# COMPACT_ATOMS: atom_id res chain seq x y z
N MET A 1 -19.45 -16.20 -6.83
CA MET A 1 -18.61 -15.01 -6.53
C MET A 1 -19.54 -14.04 -5.83
N SER A 2 -19.26 -13.72 -4.56
CA SER A 2 -20.23 -13.06 -3.67
C SER A 2 -20.50 -11.63 -4.10
N GLU A 3 -21.68 -11.40 -4.67
CA GLU A 3 -22.23 -10.10 -5.02
C GLU A 3 -22.76 -9.39 -3.77
N ASN A 4 -21.89 -8.65 -3.08
CA ASN A 4 -22.19 -7.37 -2.42
C ASN A 4 -20.93 -6.84 -1.71
N GLU A 5 -20.05 -6.19 -2.46
CA GLU A 5 -18.94 -5.45 -1.87
C GLU A 5 -19.46 -4.07 -1.46
N SER A 6 -19.37 -3.70 -0.18
CA SER A 6 -19.86 -2.42 0.32
C SER A 6 -19.04 -1.26 -0.28
N ALA A 7 -19.65 -0.06 -0.34
CA ALA A 7 -18.94 1.13 -0.80
C ALA A 7 -17.66 1.42 0.02
N VAL A 8 -17.63 1.00 1.29
CA VAL A 8 -16.47 1.11 2.17
C VAL A 8 -15.37 0.13 1.76
N GLU A 9 -15.71 -1.15 1.55
CA GLU A 9 -14.73 -2.17 1.14
C GLU A 9 -14.11 -1.83 -0.21
N ALA A 10 -14.93 -1.42 -1.18
CA ALA A 10 -14.45 -1.00 -2.49
C ALA A 10 -13.52 0.23 -2.39
N ARG A 11 -13.78 1.17 -1.47
CA ARG A 11 -12.88 2.30 -1.20
C ARG A 11 -11.57 1.82 -0.59
N GLN A 12 -11.63 0.99 0.45
CA GLN A 12 -10.42 0.48 1.11
C GLN A 12 -9.55 -0.34 0.16
N LYS A 13 -10.16 -1.11 -0.75
CA LYS A 13 -9.44 -1.86 -1.78
C LYS A 13 -8.63 -0.92 -2.67
N ARG A 14 -9.26 0.12 -3.23
CA ARG A 14 -8.58 1.14 -4.03
C ARG A 14 -7.49 1.87 -3.25
N GLU A 15 -7.75 2.23 -2.00
CA GLU A 15 -6.77 2.88 -1.12
C GLU A 15 -5.54 1.99 -0.87
N LYS A 16 -5.75 0.68 -0.66
CA LYS A 16 -4.67 -0.31 -0.50
C LYS A 16 -3.87 -0.48 -1.80
N GLU A 17 -4.54 -0.63 -2.94
CA GLU A 17 -3.92 -0.74 -4.27
C GLU A 17 -3.04 0.48 -4.56
N LEU A 18 -3.60 1.68 -4.39
CA LEU A 18 -2.85 2.93 -4.59
C LEU A 18 -1.65 3.04 -3.64
N LEU A 19 -1.80 2.63 -2.38
CA LEU A 19 -0.70 2.65 -1.41
C LEU A 19 0.45 1.71 -1.84
N LEU A 20 0.13 0.52 -2.36
CA LEU A 20 1.14 -0.41 -2.89
C LEU A 20 1.87 0.19 -4.09
N GLU A 21 1.16 0.81 -5.04
CA GLU A 21 1.78 1.50 -6.18
C GLU A 21 2.74 2.60 -5.71
N LYS A 22 2.33 3.41 -4.72
CA LYS A 22 3.19 4.51 -4.21
C LYS A 22 4.40 4.00 -3.43
N LEU A 23 4.32 2.84 -2.79
CA LEU A 23 5.48 2.21 -2.16
C LEU A 23 6.51 1.72 -3.17
N LYS A 24 6.07 1.21 -4.33
CA LYS A 24 6.96 0.80 -5.44
C LYS A 24 7.65 2.01 -6.08
N GLU A 25 7.02 3.17 -6.12
CA GLU A 25 7.63 4.41 -6.63
C GLU A 25 8.56 5.07 -5.60
N MET A 26 8.16 5.07 -4.32
CA MET A 26 8.88 5.72 -3.24
C MET A 26 8.65 4.96 -1.93
N PRO A 27 9.62 4.14 -1.47
CA PRO A 27 9.46 3.20 -0.35
C PRO A 27 9.49 3.89 1.03
N ILE A 28 8.83 5.05 1.15
CA ILE A 28 8.71 5.82 2.38
C ILE A 28 7.23 5.78 2.81
N ILE A 29 6.93 4.96 3.82
CA ILE A 29 5.55 4.72 4.29
C ILE A 29 4.75 6.00 4.49
N SER A 30 5.33 7.03 5.13
CA SER A 30 4.63 8.30 5.39
C SER A 30 4.25 9.02 4.10
N VAL A 31 5.10 8.99 3.08
CA VAL A 31 4.86 9.66 1.80
C VAL A 31 3.86 8.87 0.98
N ALA A 32 3.99 7.53 0.93
CA ALA A 32 3.02 6.67 0.26
C ALA A 32 1.62 6.81 0.87
N CYS A 33 1.51 6.83 2.21
CA CYS A 33 0.26 7.10 2.93
C CYS A 33 -0.35 8.45 2.53
N HIS A 34 0.45 9.52 2.54
CA HIS A 34 0.00 10.85 2.15
C HIS A 34 -0.49 10.89 0.69
N LYS A 35 0.28 10.33 -0.25
CA LYS A 35 -0.07 10.27 -1.67
C LYS A 35 -1.30 9.41 -1.95
N ALA A 36 -1.52 8.36 -1.17
CA ALA A 36 -2.69 7.49 -1.29
C ALA A 36 -3.93 8.04 -0.55
N GLY A 37 -3.82 9.16 0.17
CA GLY A 37 -4.92 9.71 0.97
C GLY A 37 -5.25 8.88 2.22
N VAL A 38 -4.32 8.06 2.70
CA VAL A 38 -4.53 7.13 3.81
C VAL A 38 -3.78 7.61 5.05
N ALA A 39 -4.46 7.70 6.19
CA ALA A 39 -3.80 7.98 7.46
C ALA A 39 -2.87 6.81 7.88
N ARG A 40 -1.67 7.11 8.41
CA ARG A 40 -0.72 6.09 8.88
C ARG A 40 -1.34 5.10 9.88
N ALA A 41 -2.20 5.59 10.78
CA ALA A 41 -2.91 4.73 11.74
C ALA A 41 -3.80 3.68 11.05
N THR A 42 -4.45 4.06 9.94
CA THR A 42 -5.24 3.13 9.11
C THR A 42 -4.34 2.13 8.40
N PHE A 43 -3.22 2.57 7.83
CA PHE A 43 -2.22 1.68 7.23
C PHE A 43 -1.73 0.61 8.23
N TYR A 44 -1.27 1.03 9.42
CA TYR A 44 -0.77 0.09 10.42
C TYR A 44 -1.87 -0.85 10.95
N ARG A 45 -3.10 -0.35 11.08
CA ARG A 45 -4.25 -1.20 11.42
C ARG A 45 -4.46 -2.29 10.35
N TRP A 46 -4.47 -1.90 9.07
CA TRP A 46 -4.60 -2.86 7.97
C TRP A 46 -3.44 -3.86 7.91
N LYS A 47 -2.19 -3.42 8.11
CA LYS A 47 -1.02 -4.30 8.19
C LYS A 47 -1.15 -5.36 9.29
N ARG A 48 -1.74 -4.99 10.44
CA ARG A 48 -1.99 -5.91 11.55
C ARG A 48 -3.15 -6.87 11.28
N GLU A 49 -4.22 -6.39 10.64
CA GLU A 49 -5.46 -7.14 10.46
C GLU A 49 -5.47 -8.02 9.20
N TYR A 50 -4.75 -7.63 8.15
CA TYR A 50 -4.75 -8.29 6.85
C TYR A 50 -3.35 -8.76 6.49
N ARG A 51 -3.09 -10.05 6.70
CA ARG A 51 -1.77 -10.67 6.44
C ARG A 51 -1.33 -10.50 4.99
N GLU A 52 -2.24 -10.71 4.04
CA GLU A 52 -1.96 -10.57 2.61
C GLU A 52 -1.53 -9.14 2.24
N PHE A 53 -2.20 -8.13 2.81
CA PHE A 53 -1.83 -6.74 2.63
C PHE A 53 -0.47 -6.42 3.26
N SER A 54 -0.17 -6.99 4.43
CA SER A 54 1.15 -6.83 5.05
C SER A 54 2.25 -7.33 4.12
N HIS A 55 2.12 -8.56 3.61
CA HIS A 55 3.08 -9.15 2.70
C HIS A 55 3.22 -8.31 1.42
N ALA A 56 2.10 -7.90 0.82
CA ALA A 56 2.13 -7.06 -0.38
C ALA A 56 2.88 -5.73 -0.16
N CYS A 57 2.74 -5.11 1.02
CA CYS A 57 3.49 -3.90 1.34
C CYS A 57 4.99 -4.17 1.51
N ASP A 58 5.37 -5.31 2.11
CA ASP A 58 6.78 -5.68 2.28
C ASP A 58 7.45 -5.89 0.92
N GLU A 59 6.76 -6.58 0.01
CA GLU A 59 7.20 -6.76 -1.38
C GLU A 59 7.28 -5.42 -2.12
N ALA A 60 6.25 -4.56 -2.02
CA ALA A 60 6.23 -3.26 -2.67
C ALA A 60 7.36 -2.33 -2.17
N VAL A 61 7.70 -2.39 -0.87
CA VAL A 61 8.85 -1.66 -0.32
C VAL A 61 10.16 -2.19 -0.89
N ARG A 62 10.31 -3.52 -1.00
CA ARG A 62 11.52 -4.13 -1.60
C ARG A 62 11.68 -3.69 -3.06
N GLU A 63 10.62 -3.83 -3.85
CA GLU A 63 10.59 -3.39 -5.25
C GLU A 63 10.94 -1.89 -5.38
N GLY A 64 10.41 -1.05 -4.49
CA GLY A 64 10.71 0.38 -4.51
C GLY A 64 12.15 0.72 -4.13
N VAL A 65 12.77 -0.05 -3.23
CA VAL A 65 14.20 0.10 -2.91
C VAL A 65 15.05 -0.30 -4.12
N GLU A 66 14.74 -1.41 -4.77
CA GLU A 66 15.41 -1.86 -6.00
C GLU A 66 15.28 -0.80 -7.11
N PHE A 67 14.07 -0.28 -7.35
CA PHE A 67 13.83 0.78 -8.33
C PHE A 67 14.66 2.05 -8.08
N ILE A 68 14.76 2.50 -6.82
CA ILE A 68 15.56 3.69 -6.49
C ILE A 68 17.07 3.42 -6.66
N ASN A 69 17.52 2.20 -6.37
CA ASN A 69 18.92 1.81 -6.60
C ASN A 69 19.26 1.85 -8.10
N ASP A 70 18.39 1.29 -8.95
CA ASP A 70 18.57 1.30 -10.41
C ASP A 70 18.61 2.73 -11.00
N LEU A 71 17.88 3.68 -10.39
CA LEU A 71 17.92 5.09 -10.79
C LEU A 71 19.20 5.83 -10.33
N SER A 72 19.93 5.26 -9.38
CA SER A 72 21.09 5.89 -8.74
C SER A 72 22.44 5.34 -9.26
N GLU A 73 22.41 4.37 -10.17
CA GLU A 73 23.58 3.83 -10.90
C GLU A 73 23.87 4.62 -12.19
#